data_AF-A0A1S3SI55-F1
#
_entry.id   AF-A0A1S3SI55-F1
#
_cell.length_a   1.000
_cell.length_b   1.000
_cell.length_c   1.000
_cell.angle_alpha   90.00
_cell.angle_beta   90.00
_cell.angle_gamma   90.00
#
_symmetry.space_group_name_H-M   'P 1'
#
loop_
_entity.id
_entity.type
_entity.pdbx_description
1 polymer ?
#
loop_
_entity_poly.entity_id
_entity_poly.type
_entity_poly.pdbx_seq_one_letter_code
_entity_poly.pdbx_strand_id
1 'polypeptide(L)'
;TIVLNELNWTDALEAVFRKNKEEDPTLLWQVFGSATGLARYFPASPWMDSRKTPNKIDLYDVRRRPWYIQGAASPKDMLILVDASGSVSGLTLKLIHTSVNEMLETLSDDDYVNVVYVSIQGRWQNMVFTRRPFIGRME
;
A
#
# COMPACT_ATOMS: atom_id res chain seq x y z
N THR A 1 -15.14 18.32 -3.64
CA THR A 1 -16.25 17.81 -4.48
C THR A 1 -16.12 16.34 -4.83
N ILE A 2 -14.91 15.80 -5.09
CA ILE A 2 -14.70 14.39 -5.47
C ILE A 2 -15.20 13.40 -4.40
N VAL A 3 -14.86 13.61 -3.13
CA VAL A 3 -15.22 12.69 -2.02
C VAL A 3 -16.73 12.68 -1.73
N LEU A 4 -17.43 13.81 -1.91
CA LEU A 4 -18.87 13.89 -1.65
C LEU A 4 -19.66 13.07 -2.67
N ASN A 5 -19.24 13.10 -3.93
CA ASN A 5 -19.85 12.29 -4.98
C ASN A 5 -19.65 10.80 -4.69
N GLU A 6 -18.43 10.41 -4.27
CA GLU A 6 -18.13 9.04 -3.83
C GLU A 6 -19.04 8.60 -2.70
N LEU A 7 -19.21 9.42 -1.66
CA LEU A 7 -20.13 9.11 -0.57
C LEU A 7 -21.56 8.91 -1.06
N ASN A 8 -22.03 9.74 -1.99
CA ASN A 8 -23.40 9.68 -2.49
C ASN A 8 -23.69 8.41 -3.28
N TRP A 9 -22.81 8.01 -4.22
CA TRP A 9 -23.08 6.83 -5.03
C TRP A 9 -22.78 5.52 -4.29
N THR A 10 -21.78 5.53 -3.39
CA THR A 10 -21.43 4.34 -2.58
C THR A 10 -22.47 4.01 -1.51
N ASP A 11 -23.44 4.89 -1.26
CA ASP A 11 -24.53 4.66 -0.31
C ASP A 11 -25.41 3.46 -0.70
N ALA A 12 -25.58 3.25 -2.02
CA ALA A 12 -26.32 2.11 -2.55
C ALA A 12 -25.73 0.74 -2.16
N LEU A 13 -24.44 0.69 -1.80
CA LEU A 13 -23.77 -0.55 -1.38
C LEU A 13 -24.28 -1.05 -0.02
N GLU A 14 -24.83 -0.18 0.83
CA GLU A 14 -25.27 -0.59 2.16
C GLU A 14 -26.42 -1.60 2.10
N ALA A 15 -27.37 -1.41 1.18
CA ALA A 15 -28.48 -2.33 0.99
C ALA A 15 -27.98 -3.73 0.56
N VAL A 16 -26.95 -3.77 -0.29
CA VAL A 16 -26.32 -5.02 -0.74
C VAL A 16 -25.58 -5.70 0.42
N PHE A 17 -24.78 -4.94 1.18
CA PHE A 17 -24.06 -5.51 2.32
C PHE A 17 -24.98 -6.08 3.39
N ARG A 18 -26.09 -5.40 3.66
CA ARG A 18 -27.12 -5.88 4.59
C ARG A 18 -27.73 -7.19 4.12
N LYS A 19 -28.12 -7.24 2.84
CA LYS A 19 -28.67 -8.46 2.23
C LYS A 19 -27.69 -9.64 2.32
N ASN A 20 -26.41 -9.43 2.00
CA ASN A 20 -25.39 -10.47 2.10
C ASN A 20 -25.25 -11.02 3.53
N LYS A 21 -25.39 -10.16 4.55
CA LYS A 21 -25.32 -10.56 5.96
C LYS A 21 -26.59 -11.26 6.45
N GLU A 22 -27.74 -10.93 5.87
CA GLU A 22 -29.01 -11.63 6.12
C GLU A 22 -29.01 -13.02 5.47
N GLU A 23 -28.44 -13.15 4.27
CA GLU A 23 -28.27 -14.43 3.59
C GLU A 23 -27.24 -15.34 4.27
N ASP A 24 -26.11 -14.78 4.72
CA ASP A 24 -25.08 -15.49 5.49
C ASP A 24 -24.73 -14.76 6.80
N PRO A 25 -25.31 -15.19 7.94
CA PRO A 25 -24.99 -14.64 9.25
C PRO A 25 -23.53 -14.84 9.68
N THR A 26 -22.80 -15.79 9.10
CA THR A 26 -21.39 -16.09 9.44
C THR A 26 -20.40 -15.13 8.77
N LEU A 27 -20.86 -14.37 7.77
CA LEU A 27 -20.04 -13.44 7.00
C LEU A 27 -19.44 -12.35 7.89
N LEU A 28 -18.13 -12.13 7.79
CA LEU A 28 -17.41 -11.14 8.60
C LEU A 28 -17.60 -9.71 8.04
N TRP A 29 -16.53 -8.92 8.03
CA TRP A 29 -16.54 -7.56 7.50
C TRP A 29 -16.63 -7.58 5.98
N GLN A 30 -17.55 -6.77 5.46
CA GLN A 30 -17.61 -6.43 4.04
C GLN A 30 -16.97 -5.07 3.85
N VAL A 31 -16.09 -4.95 2.87
CA VAL A 31 -15.32 -3.73 2.61
C VAL A 31 -15.42 -3.33 1.14
N PHE A 32 -15.58 -2.03 0.91
CA PHE A 32 -15.37 -1.40 -0.38
C PHE A 32 -14.28 -0.34 -0.25
N GLY A 33 -13.27 -0.41 -1.10
CA GLY A 33 -12.23 0.61 -1.23
C GLY A 33 -12.36 1.34 -2.56
N SER A 34 -12.48 2.66 -2.51
CA SER A 34 -12.50 3.53 -3.69
C SER A 34 -11.09 3.91 -4.12
N ALA A 35 -10.89 4.13 -5.43
CA ALA A 35 -9.66 4.69 -5.97
C ALA A 35 -9.35 6.10 -5.44
N THR A 36 -10.35 6.80 -4.89
CA THR A 36 -10.19 8.11 -4.24
C THR A 36 -9.59 8.02 -2.82
N GLY A 37 -9.46 6.81 -2.27
CA GLY A 37 -8.96 6.57 -0.91
C GLY A 37 -10.07 6.40 0.13
N LEU A 38 -11.33 6.60 -0.25
CA LEU A 38 -12.49 6.36 0.62
C LEU A 38 -12.72 4.85 0.82
N ALA A 39 -13.03 4.43 2.05
CA ALA A 39 -13.40 3.06 2.34
C ALA A 39 -14.75 3.00 3.09
N ARG A 40 -15.58 2.03 2.75
CA ARG A 40 -16.82 1.70 3.50
C ARG A 40 -16.69 0.30 4.07
N TYR A 41 -17.13 0.15 5.32
CA TYR A 41 -17.14 -1.11 6.06
C TYR A 41 -18.55 -1.43 6.52
N PHE A 42 -18.91 -2.70 6.45
CA PHE A 42 -20.16 -3.22 7.01
C PHE A 42 -19.89 -4.50 7.83
N PRO A 43 -20.44 -4.63 9.06
CA PRO A 43 -21.22 -3.63 9.78
C PRO A 43 -20.39 -2.37 10.14
N ALA A 44 -21.03 -1.30 10.55
CA ALA A 44 -20.32 -0.10 10.99
C ALA A 44 -19.69 -0.33 12.37
N SER A 45 -18.41 0.02 12.52
CA SER A 45 -17.72 0.01 13.81
C SER A 45 -16.93 1.30 13.97
N PRO A 46 -16.78 1.83 15.19
CA PRO A 46 -15.84 2.91 15.45
C PRO A 46 -14.44 2.52 14.96
N TRP A 47 -13.84 3.40 14.15
CA TRP A 47 -12.55 3.17 13.52
C TRP A 47 -11.40 3.11 14.55
N MET A 48 -11.44 3.98 15.55
CA MET A 48 -10.60 3.90 16.75
C MET A 48 -11.46 4.16 17.99
N ASP A 49 -11.14 3.45 19.07
CA ASP A 49 -11.70 3.78 20.38
C ASP A 49 -10.96 5.02 20.91
N SER A 50 -11.63 6.17 20.85
CA SER A 50 -11.11 7.45 21.33
C SER A 50 -10.63 7.41 22.78
N ARG A 51 -11.07 6.42 23.57
CA ARG A 51 -10.63 6.20 24.96
C ARG A 51 -9.28 5.49 25.06
N LYS A 52 -8.84 4.76 24.03
CA LYS A 52 -7.60 3.95 24.03
C LYS A 52 -6.44 4.61 23.29
N THR A 53 -6.72 5.51 22.34
CA THR A 53 -5.68 6.12 21.50
C THR A 53 -5.86 7.64 21.33
N PRO A 54 -5.86 8.44 22.42
CA PRO A 54 -6.13 9.88 22.34
C PRO A 54 -5.09 10.66 21.51
N ASN A 55 -3.86 10.14 21.33
CA ASN A 55 -2.77 10.82 20.61
C ASN A 55 -2.18 10.04 19.44
N LYS A 56 -2.83 8.96 18.97
CA LYS A 56 -2.33 8.20 17.82
C LYS A 56 -2.97 8.75 16.54
N ILE A 57 -2.18 9.38 15.68
CA ILE A 57 -2.62 9.75 14.33
C ILE A 57 -2.62 8.48 13.50
N ASP A 58 -3.75 8.20 12.83
CA ASP A 58 -3.83 7.08 11.90
C ASP A 58 -3.43 7.52 10.48
N LEU A 59 -2.58 6.71 9.85
CA LEU A 59 -2.08 6.90 8.48
C LEU A 59 -2.69 5.87 7.52
N TYR A 60 -3.86 5.34 7.86
CA TYR A 60 -4.54 4.34 7.06
C TYR A 60 -4.95 4.90 5.69
N ASP A 61 -4.49 4.24 4.64
CA ASP A 61 -4.93 4.43 3.27
C ASP A 61 -5.34 3.05 2.70
N VAL A 62 -6.58 2.97 2.21
CA VAL A 62 -7.17 1.76 1.65
C VAL A 62 -6.39 1.25 0.43
N ARG A 63 -5.81 2.17 -0.36
CA ARG A 63 -5.10 1.85 -1.60
C ARG A 63 -3.73 1.24 -1.36
N ARG A 64 -3.18 1.44 -0.16
CA ARG A 64 -1.92 0.85 0.28
C ARG A 64 -2.11 -0.49 1.00
N ARG A 65 -3.32 -1.05 1.00
CA ARG A 65 -3.60 -2.33 1.67
C ARG A 65 -3.30 -3.50 0.72
N PRO A 66 -2.67 -4.58 1.20
CA PRO A 66 -2.36 -5.75 0.35
C PRO A 66 -3.58 -6.30 -0.39
N TRP A 67 -4.73 -6.43 0.29
CA TRP A 67 -5.98 -6.91 -0.32
C TRP A 67 -6.48 -6.01 -1.46
N TYR A 68 -6.25 -4.70 -1.38
CA TYR A 68 -6.63 -3.75 -2.43
C TYR A 68 -5.65 -3.88 -3.61
N ILE A 69 -4.35 -3.92 -3.33
CA ILE A 69 -3.29 -4.03 -4.34
C ILE A 69 -3.44 -5.31 -5.17
N GLN A 70 -3.67 -6.45 -4.51
CA GLN A 70 -3.87 -7.74 -5.17
C GLN A 70 -5.11 -7.79 -6.05
N GLY A 71 -6.17 -7.07 -5.68
CA GLY A 71 -7.39 -6.98 -6.50
C GLY A 71 -7.29 -5.96 -7.63
N ALA A 72 -6.48 -4.91 -7.45
CA ALA A 72 -6.34 -3.81 -8.40
C ALA A 72 -5.29 -4.06 -9.49
N ALA A 73 -4.30 -4.91 -9.22
CA ALA A 73 -3.20 -5.18 -10.13
C ALA A 73 -2.85 -6.67 -10.18
N SER A 74 -2.45 -7.14 -11.37
CA SER A 74 -1.86 -8.46 -11.53
C SER A 74 -0.41 -8.50 -11.02
N PRO A 75 0.11 -9.69 -10.65
CA PRO A 75 1.52 -9.87 -10.33
C PRO A 75 2.44 -9.28 -11.41
N LYS A 76 3.51 -8.61 -10.99
CA LYS A 76 4.44 -7.90 -11.89
C LYS A 76 5.91 -8.15 -11.54
N ASP A 77 6.74 -8.16 -12.58
CA ASP A 77 8.20 -8.21 -12.47
C ASP A 77 8.78 -6.80 -12.65
N MET A 78 9.47 -6.26 -11.65
CA MET A 78 9.99 -4.90 -11.61
C MET A 78 11.52 -4.86 -11.50
N LEU A 79 12.17 -3.99 -12.27
CA LEU A 79 13.59 -3.66 -12.13
C LEU A 79 13.76 -2.19 -11.80
N ILE A 80 14.35 -1.88 -10.64
CA ILE A 80 14.63 -0.53 -10.18
C ILE A 80 16.11 -0.22 -10.43
N LEU A 81 16.37 0.82 -11.23
CA LEU A 81 17.71 1.34 -11.48
C LEU A 81 17.94 2.59 -10.64
N VAL A 82 18.88 2.52 -9.70
CA VAL A 82 19.23 3.62 -8.80
C VAL A 82 20.55 4.23 -9.24
N ASP A 83 20.55 5.52 -9.57
CA ASP A 83 21.79 6.25 -9.79
C ASP A 83 22.54 6.42 -8.47
N ALA A 84 23.80 6.00 -8.44
CA ALA A 84 24.75 6.10 -7.35
C ALA A 84 26.01 6.90 -7.77
N SER A 85 25.88 7.71 -8.82
CA SER A 85 26.93 8.63 -9.26
C SER A 85 27.25 9.70 -8.22
N GLY A 86 28.43 10.33 -8.32
CA GLY A 86 28.85 11.34 -7.35
C GLY A 86 27.94 12.57 -7.25
N SER A 87 27.00 12.78 -8.18
CA SER A 87 26.01 13.87 -8.14
C SER A 87 24.87 13.60 -7.16
N VAL A 88 24.57 12.33 -6.83
CA VAL A 88 23.56 11.97 -5.85
C VAL A 88 24.16 11.88 -4.44
N SER A 89 24.50 13.03 -3.87
CA SER A 89 25.05 13.11 -2.50
C SER A 89 24.07 13.73 -1.51
N GLY A 90 24.21 13.37 -0.23
CA GLY A 90 23.46 13.97 0.88
C GLY A 90 21.95 13.76 0.80
N LEU A 91 21.20 14.86 0.66
CA LEU A 91 19.72 14.87 0.69
C LEU A 91 19.12 14.08 -0.48
N THR A 92 19.69 14.17 -1.68
CA THR A 92 19.17 13.49 -2.87
C THR A 92 19.23 11.98 -2.71
N LEU A 93 20.33 11.44 -2.18
CA LEU A 93 20.46 10.01 -1.91
C LEU A 93 19.44 9.53 -0.87
N LYS A 94 19.21 10.33 0.19
CA LYS A 94 18.20 10.04 1.21
C LYS A 94 16.80 10.00 0.61
N LEU A 95 16.44 10.97 -0.24
CA LEU A 95 15.15 10.99 -0.91
C LEU A 95 14.98 9.78 -1.84
N ILE A 96 16.00 9.44 -2.63
CA ILE A 96 15.98 8.25 -3.50
C ILE A 96 15.75 7.00 -2.66
N HIS A 97 16.47 6.82 -1.57
CA HIS A 97 16.32 5.66 -0.69
C HIS A 97 14.92 5.58 -0.07
N THR A 98 14.38 6.71 0.40
CA THR A 98 13.00 6.76 0.92
C THR A 98 11.99 6.43 -0.18
N SER A 99 12.12 7.00 -1.38
CA SER A 99 11.22 6.72 -2.50
C SER A 99 11.26 5.26 -2.94
N VAL A 100 12.44 4.64 -3.01
CA VAL A 100 12.56 3.20 -3.33
C VAL A 100 11.88 2.36 -2.25
N ASN A 101 12.07 2.68 -0.97
CA ASN A 101 11.38 1.98 0.11
C ASN A 101 9.86 2.11 0.02
N GLU A 102 9.34 3.31 -0.21
CA GLU A 102 7.90 3.54 -0.38
C GLU A 102 7.33 2.80 -1.60
N MET A 103 8.11 2.68 -2.68
CA MET A 103 7.73 1.86 -3.84
C MET A 103 7.67 0.37 -3.51
N LEU A 104 8.66 -0.14 -2.76
CA LEU A 104 8.70 -1.54 -2.35
C LEU A 104 7.53 -1.90 -1.43
N GLU A 105 7.02 -0.96 -0.62
CA GLU A 105 5.81 -1.17 0.20
C GLU A 105 4.52 -1.37 -0.62
N THR A 106 4.51 -1.01 -1.91
CA THR A 106 3.36 -1.22 -2.80
C THR A 106 3.36 -2.58 -3.49
N LEU A 107 4.42 -3.38 -3.31
CA LEU A 107 4.54 -4.70 -3.91
C LEU A 107 3.86 -5.75 -3.03
N SER A 108 3.26 -6.74 -3.70
CA SER A 108 2.69 -7.92 -3.04
C SER A 108 3.71 -9.07 -2.99
N ASP A 109 3.37 -10.13 -2.27
CA ASP A 109 4.22 -11.33 -2.16
C ASP A 109 4.40 -12.05 -3.52
N ASP A 110 3.47 -11.85 -4.44
CA ASP A 110 3.51 -12.41 -5.79
C ASP A 110 4.33 -11.56 -6.78
N ASP A 111 4.77 -10.36 -6.38
CA ASP A 111 5.55 -9.46 -7.22
C ASP A 111 7.06 -9.76 -7.11
N TYR A 112 7.75 -9.86 -8.24
CA TYR A 112 9.21 -9.97 -8.24
C TYR A 112 9.84 -8.60 -8.45
N VAL A 113 10.87 -8.28 -7.66
CA VAL A 113 11.61 -7.03 -7.79
C VAL A 113 13.11 -7.25 -7.71
N ASN A 114 13.86 -6.48 -8.50
CA ASN A 114 15.30 -6.39 -8.39
C ASN A 114 15.75 -4.92 -8.37
N VAL A 115 16.77 -4.59 -7.59
CA VAL A 115 17.29 -3.22 -7.45
C VAL A 115 18.77 -3.20 -7.85
N VAL A 116 19.12 -2.35 -8.80
CA VAL A 116 20.47 -2.26 -9.36
C VAL A 116 20.98 -0.83 -9.24
N TYR A 117 22.16 -0.68 -8.64
CA TYR A 117 22.83 0.60 -8.49
C TYR A 117 23.80 0.83 -9.66
N VAL A 118 23.71 1.99 -10.30
CA VAL A 118 24.55 2.38 -11.44
C VAL A 118 25.41 3.58 -11.05
N SER A 119 26.73 3.51 -11.25
CA SER A 119 27.62 4.67 -11.10
C SER A 119 28.41 4.91 -12.38
N ILE A 120 28.48 6.18 -12.80
CA ILE A 120 29.13 6.61 -14.07
C ILE A 120 30.67 6.57 -14.03
N GLN A 121 31.28 5.83 -13.10
CA GLN A 121 32.72 5.54 -13.10
C GLN A 121 33.08 4.20 -13.77
N GLY A 122 32.19 3.64 -14.60
CA GLY A 122 32.49 2.49 -15.47
C GLY A 122 32.67 1.15 -14.75
N ARG A 123 32.29 1.06 -13.46
CA ARG A 123 32.25 -0.22 -12.73
C ARG A 123 30.83 -0.52 -12.32
N TRP A 124 30.29 -1.61 -12.87
CA TRP A 124 29.18 -2.34 -12.26
C TRP A 124 29.59 -2.70 -10.84
N GLN A 125 29.06 -2.00 -9.83
CA GLN A 125 29.22 -2.44 -8.46
C GLN A 125 28.02 -3.33 -8.11
N ASN A 126 28.35 -4.59 -7.83
CA ASN A 126 27.56 -5.61 -7.15
C ASN A 126 26.03 -5.51 -7.30
N MET A 127 25.49 -6.42 -8.13
CA MET A 127 24.07 -6.73 -8.18
C MET A 127 23.64 -7.26 -6.81
N VAL A 128 22.94 -6.44 -6.02
CA VAL A 128 22.33 -6.88 -4.77
C VAL A 128 20.94 -7.41 -5.10
N PHE A 129 20.84 -8.74 -5.28
CA PHE A 129 19.54 -9.40 -5.35
C PHE A 129 18.90 -9.38 -3.97
N THR A 130 17.97 -8.46 -3.72
CA THR A 130 17.02 -8.63 -2.63
C THR A 130 15.91 -9.59 -3.06
N ARG A 131 16.20 -10.90 -3.07
CA ARG A 131 15.15 -11.90 -2.91
C ARG A 131 14.76 -11.91 -1.44
N ARG A 132 13.69 -11.21 -1.07
CA ARG A 132 13.09 -11.39 0.26
C ARG A 132 11.74 -12.08 0.13
N PRO A 133 11.51 -13.22 0.81
CA PRO A 133 10.26 -13.38 1.52
C PRO A 133 10.29 -12.42 2.72
N PHE A 134 9.25 -11.61 2.87
CA PHE A 134 9.18 -10.60 3.92
C PHE A 134 9.08 -11.27 5.30
N ILE A 135 10.20 -11.43 6.01
CA ILE A 135 10.22 -11.65 7.46
C ILE A 135 10.89 -10.44 8.09
N GLY A 136 10.10 -9.76 8.92
CA GLY A 136 10.37 -8.41 9.39
C GLY A 136 11.53 -8.26 10.38
N ARG A 137 11.69 -6.98 10.74
CA ARG A 137 12.55 -6.37 11.75
C ARG A 137 13.95 -5.98 11.27
N MET A 138 14.19 -4.67 11.24
CA MET A 138 15.49 -4.11 11.57
C MET A 138 15.24 -3.12 12.72
N GLU A 139 15.73 -3.52 13.90
CA GLU A 139 16.17 -2.57 14.94
C GLU A 139 17.40 -1.80 14.45
#